data_AF-A0A949WJT0-F1
#
_entry.id   AF-A0A949WJT0-F1
#
_cell.length_a   1.000
_cell.length_b   1.000
_cell.length_c   1.000
_cell.angle_alpha   90.00
_cell.angle_beta   90.00
_cell.angle_gamma   90.00
#
_symmetry.space_group_name_H-M   'P 1'
#
loop_
_entity.id
_entity.type
_entity.pdbx_description
1 polymer ?
#
loop_
_entity_poly.entity_id
_entity_poly.type
_entity_poly.pdbx_seq_one_letter_code
_entity_poly.pdbx_strand_id
1 'polypeptide(L)'
;MKNNYHPKPLRVILAFLLTFGSTVFAGFLASIFISKSYWGYYFNPPELPEKVKEFEKIRSITPVSSIKRNNGTRIFKIDTSNSCIKDIQSGIENLKSSCGTGKCNTEYCDNSRVVLSLSERGKLPKKTSYISPDKLNSLYKYLESTELLYEGEAGYNGELIADSATGDLVSKGDGKRLEGIVIEAEDKNKQSYLFIAVNGGQISNDHYPYYEFLFEFTKNQSTPNLIANNRFFYEIAGVEGILEWSFIWIFFIAIGFILSIPITILLINIKGHKKPQQLLLPPSRENLVNSEN
;
A
#
# COMPACT_ATOMS: atom_id res chain seq x y z
N MET A 1 -11.72 -24.05 58.93
CA MET A 1 -10.32 -23.60 58.79
C MET A 1 -10.10 -23.12 57.36
N LYS A 2 -9.75 -21.85 57.13
CA LYS A 2 -9.35 -21.37 55.80
C LYS A 2 -7.93 -21.85 55.54
N ASN A 3 -7.74 -22.75 54.57
CA ASN A 3 -6.42 -23.13 54.11
C ASN A 3 -5.86 -21.95 53.31
N ASN A 4 -4.96 -21.17 53.91
CA ASN A 4 -4.28 -20.07 53.22
C ASN A 4 -3.23 -20.68 52.27
N TYR A 5 -3.67 -21.01 51.04
CA TYR A 5 -2.78 -21.48 50.01
C TYR A 5 -1.91 -20.32 49.50
N HIS A 6 -0.62 -20.36 49.82
CA HIS A 6 0.37 -19.45 49.26
C HIS A 6 1.05 -20.12 48.05
N PRO A 7 0.89 -19.59 46.82
CA PRO A 7 1.60 -20.14 45.67
C PRO A 7 3.11 -20.00 45.87
N LYS A 8 3.87 -21.05 45.55
CA LYS A 8 5.33 -20.98 45.56
C LYS A 8 5.80 -19.86 44.62
N PRO A 9 6.77 -19.01 45.02
CA PRO A 9 7.18 -17.84 44.24
C PRO A 9 7.62 -18.21 42.81
N LEU A 10 8.29 -19.36 42.65
CA LEU A 10 8.69 -19.89 41.35
C LEU A 10 7.52 -20.10 40.37
N ARG A 11 6.34 -20.53 40.86
CA ARG A 11 5.15 -20.74 40.01
C ARG A 11 4.55 -19.43 39.52
N VAL A 12 4.61 -18.39 40.35
CA VAL A 12 4.14 -17.04 40.00
C VAL A 12 5.06 -16.44 38.93
N ILE A 13 6.38 -16.55 39.12
CA ILE A 13 7.39 -16.09 38.16
C ILE A 13 7.22 -16.80 36.82
N LEU A 14 7.08 -18.14 36.82
CA LEU A 14 6.91 -18.89 35.58
C LEU A 14 5.61 -18.52 34.84
N ALA A 15 4.50 -18.35 35.57
CA ALA A 15 3.23 -17.92 34.97
C ALA A 15 3.33 -16.51 34.36
N PHE A 16 3.99 -15.59 35.05
CA PHE A 16 4.27 -14.25 34.54
C PHE A 16 5.12 -14.31 33.26
N LEU A 17 6.25 -15.02 33.28
CA LEU A 17 7.12 -15.14 32.11
C LEU A 17 6.42 -15.76 30.90
N LEU A 18 5.59 -16.79 31.11
CA LEU A 18 4.81 -17.40 30.03
C LEU A 18 3.78 -16.44 29.44
N THR A 19 3.03 -15.72 30.29
CA THR A 19 2.03 -14.76 29.82
C THR A 19 2.68 -13.58 29.10
N PHE A 20 3.70 -12.97 29.72
CA PHE A 20 4.43 -11.85 29.15
C PHE A 20 5.14 -12.25 27.85
N GLY A 21 5.87 -13.37 27.84
CA GLY A 21 6.53 -13.87 26.64
C GLY A 21 5.56 -14.16 25.49
N SER A 22 4.39 -14.73 25.79
CA SER A 22 3.34 -14.96 24.78
C SER A 22 2.79 -13.65 24.23
N THR A 23 2.56 -12.63 25.08
CA THR A 23 2.09 -11.32 24.62
C THR A 23 3.14 -10.58 23.78
N VAL A 24 4.42 -10.66 24.15
CA VAL A 24 5.53 -10.05 23.38
C VAL A 24 5.64 -10.72 22.01
N PHE A 25 5.55 -12.05 21.95
CA PHE A 25 5.59 -12.78 20.68
C PHE A 25 4.37 -12.48 19.79
N ALA A 26 3.16 -12.45 20.36
CA ALA A 26 1.96 -12.07 19.62
C ALA A 26 2.03 -10.62 19.13
N GLY A 27 2.53 -9.70 19.96
CA GLY A 27 2.77 -8.30 19.60
C GLY A 27 3.79 -8.14 18.47
N PHE A 28 4.85 -8.95 18.46
CA PHE A 28 5.82 -8.99 17.36
C PHE A 28 5.18 -9.45 16.04
N LEU A 29 4.37 -10.51 16.06
CA LEU A 29 3.66 -10.96 14.86
C LEU A 29 2.63 -9.93 14.40
N ALA A 30 1.92 -9.30 15.32
CA ALA A 30 0.95 -8.25 15.04
C ALA A 30 1.63 -7.00 14.46
N SER A 31 2.81 -6.60 14.97
CA SER A 31 3.54 -5.45 14.43
C SER A 31 4.03 -5.71 13.01
N ILE A 32 4.53 -6.92 12.71
CA ILE A 32 4.85 -7.32 11.33
C ILE A 32 3.61 -7.31 10.45
N PHE A 33 2.47 -7.82 10.94
CA PHE A 33 1.25 -7.87 10.15
C PHE A 33 0.66 -6.47 9.87
N ILE A 34 0.61 -5.59 10.87
CA ILE A 34 0.16 -4.20 10.73
C ILE A 34 1.12 -3.46 9.81
N SER A 35 2.43 -3.59 10.04
CA SER A 35 3.45 -3.02 9.16
C SER A 35 3.24 -3.52 7.72
N LYS A 36 3.11 -4.82 7.48
CA LYS A 36 2.85 -5.35 6.14
C LYS A 36 1.50 -4.92 5.56
N SER A 37 0.48 -4.68 6.36
CA SER A 37 -0.82 -4.22 5.86
C SER A 37 -0.77 -2.74 5.48
N TYR A 38 -0.04 -1.93 6.24
CA TYR A 38 0.17 -0.50 5.99
C TYR A 38 1.16 -0.27 4.85
N TRP A 39 2.31 -0.95 4.92
CA TRP A 39 3.38 -0.97 3.91
C TRP A 39 3.15 -2.00 2.81
N GLY A 40 1.93 -2.56 2.71
CA GLY A 40 1.63 -3.65 1.78
C GLY A 40 1.99 -3.30 0.34
N TYR A 41 1.74 -2.05 -0.04
CA TYR A 41 2.08 -1.53 -1.37
C TYR A 41 3.57 -1.30 -1.59
N TYR A 42 4.35 -1.02 -0.53
CA TYR A 42 5.80 -0.93 -0.61
C TYR A 42 6.43 -2.29 -0.92
N PHE A 43 5.96 -3.35 -0.25
CA PHE A 43 6.50 -4.70 -0.43
C PHE A 43 5.89 -5.46 -1.60
N ASN A 44 4.59 -5.30 -1.81
CA ASN A 44 3.78 -5.98 -2.82
C ASN A 44 2.82 -4.95 -3.44
N PRO A 45 3.29 -4.06 -4.33
CA PRO A 45 2.40 -3.16 -5.02
C PRO A 45 1.37 -4.01 -5.82
N PRO A 46 0.13 -3.51 -6.02
CA PRO A 46 -0.91 -4.29 -6.68
C PRO A 46 -0.45 -4.70 -8.07
N GLU A 47 -0.77 -5.89 -8.55
CA GLU A 47 -0.36 -6.28 -9.89
C GLU A 47 -0.86 -5.27 -10.94
N LEU A 48 -0.08 -5.07 -12.01
CA LEU A 48 -0.56 -4.34 -13.18
C LEU A 48 -1.84 -5.01 -13.71
N PRO A 49 -2.82 -4.24 -14.19
CA PRO A 49 -4.04 -4.81 -14.76
C PRO A 49 -3.72 -5.90 -15.80
N GLU A 50 -4.39 -7.06 -15.73
CA GLU A 50 -4.04 -8.23 -16.55
C GLU A 50 -3.97 -7.89 -18.05
N LYS A 51 -4.80 -6.97 -18.51
CA LYS A 51 -4.84 -6.56 -19.91
C LYS A 51 -3.55 -5.88 -20.40
N VAL A 52 -2.75 -5.29 -19.51
CA VAL A 52 -1.40 -4.78 -19.80
C VAL A 52 -0.46 -5.93 -20.18
N LYS A 53 -0.71 -7.14 -19.68
CA LYS A 53 0.04 -8.36 -20.05
C LYS A 53 -0.20 -8.73 -21.53
N GLU A 54 -1.35 -8.33 -22.09
CA GLU A 54 -1.77 -8.62 -23.47
C GLU A 54 -1.34 -7.56 -24.51
N PHE A 55 -0.67 -6.48 -24.08
CA PHE A 55 -0.16 -5.47 -25.02
C PHE A 55 0.88 -6.08 -25.95
N GLU A 56 0.61 -5.98 -27.25
CA GLU A 56 1.46 -6.51 -28.33
C GLU A 56 2.26 -5.41 -29.00
N LYS A 57 1.66 -4.24 -29.21
CA LYS A 57 2.29 -3.12 -29.88
C LYS A 57 2.12 -1.84 -29.08
N ILE A 58 3.25 -1.25 -28.67
CA ILE A 58 3.26 0.07 -28.04
C ILE A 58 3.41 1.13 -29.12
N ARG A 59 2.43 2.02 -29.24
CA ARG A 59 2.41 3.13 -30.21
C ARG A 59 3.19 4.33 -29.70
N SER A 60 2.99 4.69 -28.43
CA SER A 60 3.58 5.87 -27.83
C SER A 60 3.80 5.68 -26.34
N ILE A 61 4.83 6.35 -25.82
CA ILE A 61 5.10 6.50 -24.38
C ILE A 61 5.39 7.98 -24.17
N THR A 62 4.49 8.66 -23.48
CA THR A 62 4.52 10.11 -23.30
C THR A 62 4.70 10.42 -21.83
N PRO A 63 5.81 11.04 -21.40
CA PRO A 63 5.90 11.55 -20.05
C PRO A 63 5.02 12.79 -19.93
N VAL A 64 4.32 12.91 -18.81
CA VAL A 64 3.33 13.95 -18.61
C VAL A 64 3.45 14.58 -17.25
N SER A 65 3.20 15.88 -17.19
CA SER A 65 2.81 16.58 -15.96
C SER A 65 1.55 17.38 -16.23
N SER A 66 0.70 17.52 -15.22
CA SER A 66 -0.51 18.33 -15.34
C SER A 66 -0.22 19.77 -14.96
N ILE A 67 -0.83 20.70 -15.69
CA ILE A 67 -0.87 22.12 -15.35
C ILE A 67 -2.32 22.56 -15.20
N LYS A 68 -2.55 23.61 -14.40
CA LYS A 68 -3.85 24.25 -14.28
C LYS A 68 -3.82 25.57 -15.05
N ARG A 69 -4.63 25.69 -16.09
CA ARG A 69 -4.79 26.91 -16.87
C ARG A 69 -5.51 27.99 -16.05
N ASN A 70 -5.39 29.24 -16.49
CA ASN A 70 -6.05 30.39 -15.84
C ASN A 70 -7.57 30.28 -15.76
N ASN A 71 -8.20 29.54 -16.67
CA ASN A 71 -9.65 29.25 -16.62
C ASN A 71 -10.02 28.12 -15.64
N GLY A 72 -9.07 27.64 -14.83
CA GLY A 72 -9.25 26.56 -13.87
C GLY A 72 -9.15 25.14 -14.46
N THR A 73 -9.13 25.00 -15.79
CA THR A 73 -9.06 23.69 -16.44
C THR A 73 -7.68 23.07 -16.30
N ARG A 74 -7.64 21.76 -16.08
CA ARG A 74 -6.40 21.00 -16.03
C ARG A 74 -6.16 20.27 -17.33
N ILE A 75 -4.90 20.29 -17.76
CA ILE A 75 -4.44 19.56 -18.94
C ILE A 75 -3.10 18.91 -18.65
N PHE A 76 -2.78 17.87 -19.42
CA PHE A 76 -1.42 17.34 -19.46
C PHE A 76 -0.57 18.14 -20.44
N LYS A 77 0.69 18.36 -20.06
CA LYS A 77 1.79 18.75 -20.95
C LYS A 77 2.82 17.65 -21.00
N ILE A 78 3.59 17.59 -22.10
CA ILE A 78 4.72 16.66 -22.19
C ILE A 78 5.81 17.13 -21.24
N ASP A 79 6.26 16.24 -20.35
CA ASP A 79 7.30 16.55 -19.36
C ASP A 79 8.57 15.75 -19.62
N THR A 80 9.53 16.35 -20.31
CA THR A 80 10.79 15.68 -20.63
C THR A 80 11.82 15.80 -19.51
N SER A 81 11.48 16.33 -18.34
CA SER A 81 12.43 16.45 -17.22
C SER A 81 12.79 15.10 -16.59
N ASN A 82 11.91 14.10 -16.72
CA ASN A 82 12.11 12.76 -16.16
C ASN A 82 13.24 11.97 -16.87
N SER A 83 14.29 11.62 -16.15
CA SER A 83 15.48 10.92 -16.66
C SER A 83 15.20 9.51 -17.21
N CYS A 84 14.35 8.73 -16.53
CA CYS A 84 13.94 7.40 -16.99
C CYS A 84 13.37 7.46 -18.42
N ILE A 85 12.57 8.49 -18.68
CA ILE A 85 11.88 8.63 -19.96
C ILE A 85 12.81 9.10 -21.06
N LYS A 86 13.83 9.92 -20.74
CA LYS A 86 14.91 10.21 -21.69
C LYS A 86 15.62 8.93 -22.13
N ASP A 87 15.82 7.99 -21.22
CA ASP A 87 16.55 6.74 -21.50
C ASP A 87 15.70 5.72 -22.26
N ILE A 88 14.38 5.70 -22.03
CA ILE A 88 13.42 4.98 -22.89
C ILE A 88 13.47 5.51 -24.33
N GLN A 89 13.53 6.83 -24.51
CA GLN A 89 13.49 7.46 -25.84
C GLN A 89 14.78 7.32 -26.62
N SER A 90 15.91 7.32 -25.92
CA SER A 90 17.23 7.13 -26.54
C SER A 90 17.50 5.67 -26.91
N GLY A 91 16.61 4.74 -26.53
CA GLY A 91 16.74 3.33 -26.85
C GLY A 91 17.89 2.66 -26.10
N ILE A 92 18.26 3.20 -24.92
CA ILE A 92 19.34 2.67 -24.10
C ILE A 92 18.95 1.30 -23.54
N GLU A 93 19.88 0.34 -23.65
CA GLU A 93 19.64 -1.06 -23.25
C GLU A 93 19.54 -1.25 -21.72
N ASN A 94 20.04 -0.31 -20.92
CA ASN A 94 20.05 -0.41 -19.45
C ASN A 94 18.94 0.41 -18.77
N LEU A 95 17.68 0.14 -19.11
CA LEU A 95 16.51 0.78 -18.50
C LEU A 95 16.48 0.64 -16.97
N LYS A 96 17.04 -0.43 -16.40
CA LYS A 96 17.05 -0.68 -14.95
C LYS A 96 17.91 0.31 -14.16
N SER A 97 18.96 0.88 -14.76
CA SER A 97 19.76 1.91 -14.07
C SER A 97 19.06 3.26 -14.01
N SER A 98 18.15 3.52 -14.97
CA SER A 98 17.60 4.84 -15.21
C SER A 98 16.15 4.99 -14.76
N CYS A 99 15.38 3.91 -14.90
CA CYS A 99 13.98 3.81 -14.54
C CYS A 99 13.77 3.17 -13.16
N GLY A 100 14.70 3.41 -12.23
CA GLY A 100 14.61 2.86 -10.88
C GLY A 100 14.37 1.34 -10.87
N THR A 101 13.71 0.87 -9.82
CA THR A 101 13.40 -0.57 -9.65
C THR A 101 11.97 -0.93 -10.05
N GLY A 102 11.14 0.04 -10.47
CA GLY A 102 9.70 -0.17 -10.65
C GLY A 102 8.95 -0.41 -9.35
N LYS A 103 9.60 -0.21 -8.20
CA LYS A 103 9.01 -0.26 -6.87
C LYS A 103 8.70 1.15 -6.40
N CYS A 104 7.64 1.28 -5.61
CA CYS A 104 7.52 2.43 -4.73
C CYS A 104 8.56 2.29 -3.63
N ASN A 105 9.35 3.34 -3.39
CA ASN A 105 10.09 3.44 -2.15
C ASN A 105 9.37 4.41 -1.20
N THR A 106 9.98 4.70 -0.05
CA THR A 106 9.44 5.67 0.92
C THR A 106 9.35 7.08 0.35
N GLU A 107 10.12 7.41 -0.70
CA GLU A 107 10.23 8.78 -1.22
C GLU A 107 9.38 9.00 -2.48
N TYR A 108 9.14 7.97 -3.30
CA TYR A 108 8.40 8.05 -4.54
C TYR A 108 7.83 6.70 -5.01
N CYS A 109 6.68 6.75 -5.69
CA CYS A 109 6.20 5.66 -6.52
C CYS A 109 6.69 5.79 -7.96
N ASP A 110 7.41 4.77 -8.42
CA ASP A 110 7.98 4.75 -9.76
C ASP A 110 6.89 4.56 -10.83
N ASN A 111 6.61 5.63 -11.57
CA ASN A 111 5.67 5.62 -12.70
C ASN A 111 6.13 4.74 -13.87
N SER A 112 7.39 4.28 -13.89
CA SER A 112 7.93 3.44 -14.95
C SER A 112 7.63 1.95 -14.83
N ARG A 113 6.94 1.51 -13.77
CA ARG A 113 6.64 0.08 -13.53
C ARG A 113 6.06 -0.65 -14.74
N VAL A 114 5.08 -0.05 -15.42
CA VAL A 114 4.50 -0.62 -16.64
C VAL A 114 5.51 -0.71 -17.78
N VAL A 115 6.41 0.28 -17.90
CA VAL A 115 7.46 0.28 -18.91
C VAL A 115 8.45 -0.84 -18.63
N LEU A 116 8.90 -1.00 -17.39
CA LEU A 116 9.78 -2.09 -16.99
C LEU A 116 9.14 -3.45 -17.27
N SER A 117 7.86 -3.62 -16.92
CA SER A 117 7.11 -4.85 -17.24
C SER A 117 7.04 -5.13 -18.74
N LEU A 118 6.87 -4.10 -19.58
CA LEU A 118 6.87 -4.25 -21.03
C LEU A 118 8.28 -4.54 -21.58
N SER A 119 9.32 -3.95 -20.96
CA SER A 119 10.73 -4.16 -21.31
C SER A 119 11.15 -5.61 -21.06
N GLU A 120 10.85 -6.13 -19.87
CA GLU A 120 11.17 -7.50 -19.47
C GLU A 120 10.50 -8.56 -20.36
N ARG A 121 9.39 -8.20 -21.02
CA ARG A 121 8.69 -9.03 -22.01
C ARG A 121 9.14 -8.80 -23.45
N GLY A 122 10.09 -7.91 -23.70
CA GLY A 122 10.55 -7.55 -25.04
C GLY A 122 9.47 -6.86 -25.89
N LYS A 123 8.49 -6.20 -25.27
CA LYS A 123 7.37 -5.53 -25.96
C LYS A 123 7.61 -4.04 -26.21
N LEU A 124 8.67 -3.46 -25.65
CA LEU A 124 9.03 -2.07 -25.92
C LEU A 124 9.63 -1.90 -27.32
N PRO A 125 9.21 -0.89 -28.09
CA PRO A 125 9.84 -0.58 -29.36
C PRO A 125 11.20 0.08 -29.12
N LYS A 126 12.12 -0.05 -30.08
CA LYS A 126 13.45 0.61 -30.02
C LYS A 126 13.37 2.13 -29.91
N LYS A 127 12.28 2.71 -30.42
CA LYS A 127 11.99 4.14 -30.36
C LYS A 127 10.49 4.33 -30.17
N THR A 128 10.10 5.21 -29.26
CA THR A 128 8.70 5.56 -29.00
C THR A 128 8.40 6.95 -29.51
N SER A 129 7.19 7.14 -30.04
CA SER A 129 6.62 8.47 -30.29
C SER A 129 5.89 8.99 -29.07
N TYR A 130 5.53 10.28 -29.11
CA TYR A 130 4.59 10.87 -28.17
C TYR A 130 3.16 10.85 -28.71
N ILE A 131 2.20 10.87 -27.79
CA ILE A 131 0.80 11.20 -28.05
C ILE A 131 0.73 12.59 -28.70
N SER A 132 -0.21 12.78 -29.63
CA SER A 132 -0.47 14.10 -30.20
C SER A 132 -0.96 15.09 -29.12
N PRO A 133 -0.51 16.36 -29.15
CA PRO A 133 -0.93 17.35 -28.15
C PRO A 133 -2.44 17.48 -27.98
N ASP A 134 -3.22 17.40 -29.07
CA ASP A 134 -4.68 17.50 -29.02
C ASP A 134 -5.31 16.35 -28.23
N LYS A 135 -4.83 15.12 -28.47
CA LYS A 135 -5.29 13.95 -27.71
C LYS A 135 -4.87 14.09 -26.25
N LEU A 136 -3.62 14.49 -25.98
CA LEU A 136 -3.09 14.69 -24.62
C LEU A 136 -3.92 15.68 -23.80
N ASN A 137 -4.30 16.81 -24.41
CA ASN A 137 -5.12 17.85 -23.79
C ASN A 137 -6.50 17.34 -23.35
N SER A 138 -7.05 16.32 -24.01
CA SER A 138 -8.34 15.72 -23.65
C SER A 138 -8.26 14.69 -22.51
N LEU A 139 -7.08 14.12 -22.26
CA LEU A 139 -6.95 12.96 -21.36
C LEU A 139 -7.23 13.29 -19.90
N TYR A 140 -6.82 14.49 -19.46
CA TYR A 140 -7.03 14.89 -18.07
C TYR A 140 -8.53 14.94 -17.74
N LYS A 141 -9.36 15.40 -18.68
CA LYS A 141 -10.82 15.42 -18.53
C LYS A 141 -11.40 14.02 -18.34
N TYR A 142 -10.84 13.00 -19.00
CA TYR A 142 -11.28 11.62 -18.78
C TYR A 142 -10.98 11.16 -17.35
N LEU A 143 -9.79 11.48 -16.83
CA LEU A 143 -9.43 11.18 -15.43
C LEU A 143 -10.36 11.88 -14.44
N GLU A 144 -10.63 13.17 -14.62
CA GLU A 144 -11.58 13.91 -13.76
C GLU A 144 -12.97 13.30 -13.78
N SER A 145 -13.45 12.87 -14.96
CA SER A 145 -14.78 12.26 -15.10
C SER A 145 -14.92 10.92 -14.40
N THR A 146 -13.83 10.29 -13.98
CA THR A 146 -13.89 9.05 -13.17
C THR A 146 -14.23 9.30 -11.71
N GLU A 147 -14.08 10.53 -11.21
CA GLU A 147 -14.21 10.86 -9.78
C GLU A 147 -13.26 10.07 -8.85
N LEU A 148 -12.20 9.44 -9.41
CA LEU A 148 -11.25 8.62 -8.65
C LEU A 148 -10.03 9.41 -8.14
N LEU A 149 -9.86 10.66 -8.58
CA LEU A 149 -8.77 11.54 -8.15
C LEU A 149 -9.09 12.15 -6.78
N TYR A 150 -8.16 12.03 -5.84
CA TYR A 150 -8.28 12.66 -4.52
C TYR A 150 -8.03 14.16 -4.59
N GLU A 151 -8.85 14.89 -3.84
CA GLU A 151 -8.56 16.27 -3.47
C GLU A 151 -7.67 16.29 -2.23
N GLY A 152 -6.87 17.35 -2.12
CA GLY A 152 -6.11 17.57 -0.90
C GLY A 152 -7.01 18.08 0.22
N GLU A 153 -6.70 17.65 1.45
CA GLU A 153 -7.29 18.18 2.67
C GLU A 153 -7.10 19.70 2.77
N ALA A 154 -7.87 20.34 3.65
CA ALA A 154 -7.71 21.78 3.89
C ALA A 154 -6.26 22.11 4.30
N GLY A 155 -5.60 22.98 3.53
CA GLY A 155 -4.17 23.30 3.69
C GLY A 155 -3.23 22.54 2.73
N TYR A 156 -3.70 21.46 2.09
CA TYR A 156 -2.95 20.61 1.16
C TYR A 156 -3.49 20.68 -0.27
N ASN A 157 -4.05 21.82 -0.67
CA ASN A 157 -4.31 22.09 -2.09
C ASN A 157 -3.15 22.87 -2.75
N GLY A 158 -2.13 23.21 -1.94
CA GLY A 158 -0.90 23.89 -2.31
C GLY A 158 -1.12 25.30 -2.84
N GLU A 159 -0.10 26.14 -2.71
CA GLU A 159 -0.12 27.44 -3.35
C GLU A 159 0.04 27.27 -4.87
N LEU A 160 -0.90 27.82 -5.63
CA LEU A 160 -0.81 27.87 -7.08
C LEU A 160 0.10 29.02 -7.47
N ILE A 161 1.32 28.69 -7.91
CA ILE A 161 2.29 29.68 -8.38
C ILE A 161 2.17 29.80 -9.89
N ALA A 162 2.03 31.02 -10.39
CA ALA A 162 2.03 31.27 -11.83
C ALA A 162 3.43 31.06 -12.41
N ASP A 163 3.50 30.25 -13.46
CA ASP A 163 4.68 30.14 -14.30
C ASP A 163 4.93 31.50 -14.98
N SER A 164 6.13 32.04 -14.82
CA SER A 164 6.45 33.39 -15.31
C SER A 164 6.49 33.49 -16.83
N ALA A 165 6.63 32.37 -17.55
CA ALA A 165 6.67 32.34 -19.00
C ALA A 165 5.30 32.10 -19.62
N THR A 166 4.49 31.18 -19.06
CA THR A 166 3.20 30.80 -19.65
C THR A 166 1.99 31.40 -18.94
N GLY A 167 2.17 31.88 -17.71
CA GLY A 167 1.08 32.27 -16.82
C GLY A 167 0.25 31.09 -16.31
N ASP A 168 0.62 29.84 -16.60
CA ASP A 168 -0.09 28.66 -16.08
C ASP A 168 0.19 28.48 -14.60
N LEU A 169 -0.79 27.97 -13.87
CA LEU A 169 -0.67 27.73 -12.44
C LEU A 169 -0.10 26.34 -12.17
N VAL A 170 0.99 26.30 -11.42
CA VAL A 170 1.64 25.07 -10.95
C VAL A 170 1.60 25.07 -9.42
N SER A 171 1.01 24.03 -8.84
CA SER A 171 1.07 23.79 -7.39
C SER A 171 1.97 22.59 -7.11
N LYS A 172 2.77 22.67 -6.05
CA LYS A 172 3.57 21.52 -5.57
C LYS A 172 2.78 20.60 -4.63
N GLY A 173 1.73 21.12 -3.98
CA GLY A 173 0.98 20.41 -2.96
C GLY A 173 -0.49 20.26 -3.31
N ASP A 174 -0.81 20.04 -4.58
CA ASP A 174 -2.19 19.91 -5.07
C ASP A 174 -2.47 18.44 -5.37
N GLY A 175 -3.36 17.81 -4.61
CA GLY A 175 -3.70 16.39 -4.77
C GLY A 175 -4.07 15.96 -6.19
N LYS A 176 -4.62 16.90 -6.98
CA LYS A 176 -4.99 16.69 -8.39
C LYS A 176 -3.86 17.03 -9.36
N ARG A 177 -2.71 17.53 -8.93
CA ARG A 177 -1.52 17.57 -9.79
C ARG A 177 -1.11 16.14 -10.11
N LEU A 178 -1.00 15.81 -11.39
CA LEU A 178 -0.61 14.48 -11.86
C LEU A 178 0.72 14.55 -12.60
N GLU A 179 1.63 13.62 -12.30
CA GLU A 179 2.92 13.50 -12.96
C GLU A 179 3.28 12.03 -13.21
N GLY A 180 3.58 11.69 -14.46
CA GLY A 180 4.01 10.34 -14.79
C GLY A 180 4.01 10.05 -16.27
N ILE A 181 3.39 8.95 -16.68
CA ILE A 181 3.47 8.46 -18.04
C ILE A 181 2.11 8.05 -18.59
N VAL A 182 1.97 8.24 -19.90
CA VAL A 182 0.83 7.78 -20.69
C VAL A 182 1.34 6.87 -21.80
N ILE A 183 0.73 5.71 -21.95
CA ILE A 183 1.07 4.70 -22.95
C ILE A 183 -0.13 4.44 -23.84
N GLU A 184 0.06 4.55 -25.16
CA GLU A 184 -0.88 4.00 -26.13
C GLU A 184 -0.40 2.63 -26.59
N ALA A 185 -1.29 1.64 -26.50
CA ALA A 185 -0.99 0.28 -26.88
C ALA A 185 -2.10 -0.35 -27.72
N GLU A 186 -1.76 -1.43 -28.41
CA GLU A 186 -2.69 -2.35 -29.05
C GLU A 186 -2.46 -3.78 -28.54
N ASP A 187 -3.53 -4.54 -28.39
CA ASP A 187 -3.45 -6.00 -28.20
C ASP A 187 -3.32 -6.75 -29.54
N LYS A 188 -3.29 -8.08 -29.46
CA LYS A 188 -3.26 -8.98 -30.63
C LYS A 188 -4.45 -8.81 -31.59
N ASN A 189 -5.58 -8.30 -31.11
CA ASN A 189 -6.80 -8.08 -31.89
C ASN A 189 -6.86 -6.66 -32.50
N LYS A 190 -5.78 -5.88 -32.36
CA LYS A 190 -5.72 -4.45 -32.73
C LYS A 190 -6.70 -3.58 -31.93
N GLN A 191 -7.14 -4.05 -30.76
CA GLN A 191 -7.93 -3.26 -29.84
C GLN A 191 -7.00 -2.24 -29.17
N SER A 192 -7.41 -0.98 -29.17
CA SER A 192 -6.59 0.15 -28.71
C SER A 192 -6.83 0.45 -27.24
N TYR A 193 -5.75 0.64 -26.50
CA TYR A 193 -5.74 0.89 -25.06
C TYR A 193 -4.96 2.16 -24.73
N LEU A 194 -5.36 2.82 -23.64
CA LEU A 194 -4.64 3.90 -23.00
C LEU A 194 -4.32 3.49 -21.58
N PHE A 195 -3.04 3.42 -21.23
CA PHE A 195 -2.62 3.22 -19.86
C PHE A 195 -2.00 4.50 -19.31
N ILE A 196 -2.45 4.96 -18.15
CA ILE A 196 -1.96 6.17 -17.49
C ILE A 196 -1.46 5.77 -16.11
N ALA A 197 -0.17 5.97 -15.84
CA ALA A 197 0.46 5.75 -14.53
C ALA A 197 1.04 7.07 -14.03
N VAL A 198 0.45 7.64 -12.98
CA VAL A 198 0.75 9.00 -12.52
C VAL A 198 0.76 9.08 -11.00
N ASN A 199 1.75 9.79 -10.45
CA ASN A 199 1.75 10.28 -9.09
C ASN A 199 0.83 11.48 -8.98
N GLY A 200 0.03 11.54 -7.92
CA GLY A 200 -0.67 12.74 -7.50
C GLY A 200 0.22 13.64 -6.65
N GLY A 201 -0.20 14.89 -6.48
CA GLY A 201 0.39 15.76 -5.48
C GLY A 201 -0.03 15.36 -4.07
N GLN A 202 0.51 16.07 -3.09
CA GLN A 202 0.24 15.82 -1.68
C GLN A 202 -1.25 16.02 -1.37
N ILE A 203 -1.88 15.04 -0.70
CA ILE A 203 -3.29 15.14 -0.30
C ILE A 203 -3.46 15.39 1.21
N SER A 204 -2.50 14.97 2.02
CA SER A 204 -2.39 15.31 3.45
C SER A 204 -0.91 15.24 3.86
N ASN A 205 -0.56 15.44 5.13
CA ASN A 205 0.85 15.52 5.54
C ASN A 205 1.65 14.31 5.04
N ASP A 206 2.62 14.60 4.17
CA ASP A 206 3.45 13.65 3.43
C ASP A 206 2.73 12.51 2.71
N HIS A 207 1.43 12.57 2.49
CA HIS A 207 0.63 11.49 1.93
C HIS A 207 0.33 11.78 0.46
N TYR A 208 0.77 10.88 -0.43
CA TYR A 208 0.70 11.05 -1.88
C TYR A 208 -0.01 9.86 -2.52
N PRO A 209 -0.99 10.08 -3.41
CA PRO A 209 -1.59 9.01 -4.18
C PRO A 209 -0.76 8.68 -5.42
N TYR A 210 -0.77 7.42 -5.82
CA TYR A 210 -0.37 6.96 -7.14
C TYR A 210 -1.57 6.30 -7.80
N TYR A 211 -1.74 6.60 -9.09
CA TYR A 211 -2.86 6.13 -9.87
C TYR A 211 -2.40 5.37 -11.10
N GLU A 212 -3.07 4.25 -11.38
CA GLU A 212 -3.01 3.56 -12.65
C GLU A 212 -4.42 3.49 -13.24
N PHE A 213 -4.60 3.99 -14.45
CA PHE A 213 -5.85 3.89 -15.18
C PHE A 213 -5.63 3.16 -16.49
N LEU A 214 -6.49 2.20 -16.79
CA LEU A 214 -6.52 1.53 -18.07
C LEU A 214 -7.85 1.81 -18.74
N PHE A 215 -7.76 2.47 -19.90
CA PHE A 215 -8.91 2.70 -20.75
C PHE A 215 -8.85 1.91 -22.05
N GLU A 216 -10.02 1.59 -22.59
CA GLU A 216 -10.22 0.96 -23.88
C GLU A 216 -10.92 1.92 -24.86
N PHE A 217 -10.39 2.04 -26.08
CA PHE A 217 -11.02 2.82 -27.15
C PHE A 217 -11.90 1.95 -28.04
N THR A 218 -13.22 2.00 -27.87
CA THR A 218 -14.16 1.33 -28.77
C THR A 218 -14.21 2.07 -30.12
N LYS A 219 -14.25 1.33 -31.24
CA LYS A 219 -14.24 1.91 -32.61
C LYS A 219 -15.34 2.94 -32.89
N ASN A 220 -16.42 2.94 -32.10
CA ASN A 220 -17.60 3.80 -32.29
C ASN A 220 -17.79 4.84 -31.19
N GLN A 221 -16.85 4.97 -30.26
CA GLN A 221 -16.96 5.91 -29.13
C GLN A 221 -15.83 6.93 -29.18
N SER A 222 -16.18 8.20 -29.02
CA SER A 222 -15.21 9.30 -28.91
C SER A 222 -14.52 9.34 -27.55
N THR A 223 -15.20 8.84 -26.52
CA THR A 223 -14.70 8.74 -25.15
C THR A 223 -14.22 7.32 -24.85
N PRO A 224 -13.02 7.14 -24.28
CA PRO A 224 -12.53 5.82 -23.93
C PRO A 224 -13.22 5.31 -22.66
N ASN A 225 -13.45 3.99 -22.56
CA ASN A 225 -14.08 3.36 -21.40
C ASN A 225 -13.02 2.97 -20.38
N LEU A 226 -13.19 3.35 -19.11
CA LEU A 226 -12.34 2.87 -18.03
C LEU A 226 -12.64 1.39 -17.76
N ILE A 227 -11.65 0.52 -17.93
CA ILE A 227 -11.82 -0.94 -17.75
C ILE A 227 -11.06 -1.50 -16.54
N ALA A 228 -10.03 -0.80 -16.06
CA ALA A 228 -9.36 -1.12 -14.82
C ALA A 228 -8.74 0.13 -14.21
N ASN A 229 -8.62 0.16 -12.88
CA ASN A 229 -7.84 1.16 -12.17
C ASN A 229 -7.18 0.53 -10.94
N ASN A 230 -5.99 1.02 -10.60
CA ASN A 230 -5.36 0.79 -9.32
C ASN A 230 -5.08 2.16 -8.68
N ARG A 231 -5.20 2.21 -7.36
CA ARG A 231 -4.79 3.37 -6.57
C ARG A 231 -4.14 2.88 -5.29
N PHE A 232 -3.01 3.49 -4.96
CA PHE A 232 -2.33 3.26 -3.69
C PHE A 232 -1.64 4.53 -3.23
N PHE A 233 -1.26 4.57 -1.96
CA PHE A 233 -0.67 5.75 -1.34
C PHE A 233 0.75 5.44 -0.89
N TYR A 234 1.60 6.47 -0.88
CA TYR A 234 2.94 6.43 -0.31
C TYR A 234 3.16 7.67 0.56
N GLU A 235 4.04 7.54 1.56
CA GLU A 235 4.31 8.57 2.56
C GLU A 235 5.79 8.95 2.60
N ILE A 236 6.13 10.23 2.41
CA ILE A 236 7.53 10.70 2.32
C ILE A 236 8.18 10.90 3.69
N ALA A 237 7.50 11.58 4.63
CA ALA A 237 8.02 11.88 5.96
C ALA A 237 7.03 11.60 7.12
N GLY A 238 5.79 11.19 6.83
CA GLY A 238 4.78 10.86 7.86
C GLY A 238 5.12 9.61 8.69
N VAL A 239 6.09 8.79 8.26
CA VAL A 239 6.45 7.52 8.89
C VAL A 239 7.93 7.41 9.26
N GLU A 240 8.60 8.55 9.47
CA GLU A 240 9.92 8.55 10.10
C GLU A 240 9.79 8.01 11.55
N GLY A 241 9.87 6.68 11.71
CA GLY A 241 9.98 5.97 12.99
C GLY A 241 8.70 5.35 13.54
N ILE A 242 7.60 6.08 13.73
CA ILE A 242 6.54 5.66 14.68
C ILE A 242 5.76 4.39 14.25
N LEU A 243 5.54 4.17 12.95
CA LEU A 243 4.88 2.94 12.44
C LEU A 243 5.87 1.93 11.86
N GLU A 244 7.17 2.12 12.09
CA GLU A 244 8.11 1.01 11.91
C GLU A 244 7.69 -0.14 12.85
N TRP A 245 7.83 -1.38 12.37
CA TRP A 245 7.45 -2.55 13.14
C TRP A 245 8.15 -2.59 14.51
N SER A 246 9.33 -1.96 14.63
CA SER A 246 10.12 -1.78 15.84
C SER A 246 9.39 -0.91 16.88
N PHE A 247 8.87 0.26 16.49
CA PHE A 247 8.13 1.15 17.38
C PHE A 247 6.77 0.57 17.78
N ILE A 248 6.02 0.00 16.81
CA ILE A 248 4.77 -0.72 17.10
C ILE A 248 5.03 -1.89 18.06
N TRP A 249 6.16 -2.59 17.90
CA TRP A 249 6.54 -3.67 18.79
C TRP A 249 6.84 -3.19 20.21
N ILE A 250 7.56 -2.07 20.39
CA ILE A 250 7.77 -1.46 21.72
C ILE A 250 6.44 -1.12 22.39
N PHE A 251 5.48 -0.56 21.64
CA PHE A 251 4.13 -0.29 22.14
C PHE A 251 3.42 -1.58 22.62
N PHE A 252 3.51 -2.67 21.85
CA PHE A 252 2.98 -3.97 22.27
C PHE A 252 3.71 -4.58 23.46
N ILE A 253 5.03 -4.37 23.61
CA ILE A 253 5.78 -4.79 24.81
C ILE A 253 5.23 -4.08 26.04
N ALA A 254 5.02 -2.75 25.96
CA ALA A 254 4.49 -1.96 27.07
C ALA A 254 3.08 -2.42 27.47
N ILE A 255 2.18 -2.60 26.49
CA ILE A 255 0.83 -3.13 26.73
C ILE A 255 0.88 -4.57 27.29
N GLY A 256 1.71 -5.43 26.70
CA GLY A 256 1.88 -6.82 27.13
C GLY A 256 2.36 -6.91 28.57
N PHE A 257 3.29 -6.04 28.98
CA PHE A 257 3.73 -5.95 30.37
C PHE A 257 2.59 -5.60 31.31
N ILE A 258 1.84 -4.53 31.01
CA ILE A 258 0.70 -4.07 31.83
C ILE A 258 -0.38 -5.15 31.94
N LEU A 259 -0.72 -5.83 30.84
CA LEU A 259 -1.75 -6.86 30.80
C LEU A 259 -1.31 -8.20 31.41
N SER A 260 0.00 -8.52 31.39
CA SER A 260 0.51 -9.78 31.95
C SER A 260 0.28 -9.88 33.47
N ILE A 261 0.26 -8.76 34.19
CA ILE A 261 0.05 -8.71 35.64
C ILE A 261 -1.36 -9.21 36.04
N PRO A 262 -2.48 -8.60 35.59
CA PRO A 262 -3.82 -9.07 35.94
C PRO A 262 -4.11 -10.49 35.40
N ILE A 263 -3.60 -10.84 34.21
CA ILE A 263 -3.77 -12.19 33.65
C ILE A 263 -3.06 -13.23 34.52
N THR A 264 -1.85 -12.94 35.01
CA THR A 264 -1.12 -13.84 35.91
C THR A 264 -1.88 -14.05 37.21
N ILE A 265 -2.42 -12.97 37.82
CA ILE A 265 -3.25 -13.05 39.02
C ILE A 265 -4.48 -13.93 38.79
N LEU A 266 -5.17 -13.72 37.66
CA LEU A 266 -6.34 -14.51 37.27
C LEU A 266 -6.00 -16.00 37.12
N LEU A 267 -4.90 -16.34 36.43
CA LEU A 267 -4.46 -17.71 36.23
C LEU A 267 -4.09 -18.43 37.53
N ILE A 268 -3.50 -17.70 38.49
CA ILE A 268 -3.20 -18.23 39.83
C ILE A 268 -4.50 -18.54 40.59
N ASN A 269 -5.48 -17.62 40.54
CA ASN A 269 -6.77 -17.79 41.21
C ASN A 269 -7.58 -18.97 40.63
N ILE A 270 -7.59 -19.14 39.31
CA ILE A 270 -8.28 -20.27 38.65
C ILE A 270 -7.67 -21.61 39.08
N LYS A 271 -6.34 -21.70 39.16
CA LYS A 271 -5.66 -22.94 39.60
C LYS A 271 -5.86 -23.25 41.08
N GLY A 272 -5.96 -22.22 41.93
CA GLY A 272 -6.24 -22.38 43.37
C GLY A 272 -7.62 -22.99 43.67
N HIS A 273 -8.58 -22.84 42.74
CA HIS A 273 -9.94 -23.37 42.90
C HIS A 273 -10.14 -24.83 42.48
N LYS A 274 -9.15 -25.48 41.86
CA LYS A 274 -9.20 -26.93 41.65
C LYS A 274 -9.00 -27.62 43.00
N LYS A 275 -10.10 -27.76 43.76
CA LYS A 275 -10.20 -28.75 44.83
C LYS A 275 -9.66 -30.05 44.22
N PRO A 276 -8.70 -30.75 44.85
CA PRO A 276 -8.38 -32.09 44.42
C PRO A 276 -9.72 -32.81 44.39
N GLN A 277 -10.17 -33.23 43.21
CA GLN A 277 -11.19 -34.26 43.15
C GLN A 277 -10.58 -35.36 43.97
N GLN A 278 -11.09 -35.54 45.19
CA GLN A 278 -10.87 -36.77 45.91
C GLN A 278 -11.34 -37.80 44.88
N LEU A 279 -10.39 -38.50 44.26
CA LEU A 279 -10.70 -39.77 43.63
C LEU A 279 -11.47 -40.47 44.74
N LEU A 280 -12.78 -40.60 44.57
CA LEU A 280 -13.61 -41.47 45.37
C LEU A 280 -12.94 -42.82 45.17
N LEU A 281 -12.06 -43.18 46.10
CA LEU A 281 -11.56 -44.52 46.19
C LEU A 281 -12.84 -45.37 46.23
N PRO A 282 -12.95 -46.39 45.36
CA PRO A 282 -14.09 -47.28 45.43
C PRO A 282 -14.25 -47.73 46.89
N PRO A 283 -15.49 -47.76 47.42
CA PRO A 283 -15.72 -48.06 48.83
C PRO A 283 -14.94 -49.33 49.20
N SER A 284 -14.20 -49.26 50.31
CA SER A 284 -13.44 -50.40 50.80
C SER A 284 -14.40 -51.60 50.96
N ARG A 285 -13.96 -52.76 50.47
CA ARG A 285 -14.73 -54.02 50.44
C ARG A 285 -15.17 -54.52 51.82
N GLU A 286 -14.76 -53.87 52.91
CA GLU A 286 -15.06 -54.27 54.29
C GLU A 286 -16.50 -54.00 54.73
N ASN A 287 -17.25 -53.16 54.02
CA ASN A 287 -18.67 -52.93 54.34
C ASN A 287 -19.67 -53.88 53.64
N LEU A 288 -19.19 -54.89 52.89
CA LEU A 288 -20.07 -55.87 52.23
C LEU A 288 -20.30 -57.16 53.05
N VAL A 289 -19.68 -57.32 54.23
CA VAL A 289 -19.77 -58.57 55.02
C VAL A 289 -20.79 -58.49 56.16
N ASN A 290 -21.32 -57.31 56.50
CA ASN A 290 -22.24 -57.13 57.64
C ASN A 290 -23.72 -56.92 57.27
N SER A 291 -24.16 -57.26 56.05
CA SER A 291 -25.59 -57.17 55.66
C SER A 291 -26.25 -58.52 55.35
N GLU A 292 -25.60 -59.64 55.68
CA GLU A 292 -26.23 -60.97 55.71
C GLU A 292 -26.17 -61.49 57.14
N ASN A 293 -27.06 -60.99 58.00
CA ASN A 293 -27.60 -61.67 59.19
C ASN A 293 -28.82 -60.91 59.71
#